data_AF-A0A1E3VUS3-F1
#
_entry.id   AF-A0A1E3VUS3-F1
#
_cell.length_a   1.000
_cell.length_b   1.000
_cell.length_c   1.000
_cell.angle_alpha   90.00
_cell.angle_beta   90.00
_cell.angle_gamma   90.00
#
_symmetry.space_group_name_H-M   'P 1'
#
loop_
_entity.id
_entity.type
_entity.pdbx_description
1 polymer ?
#
loop_
_entity_poly.entity_id
_entity_poly.type
_entity_poly.pdbx_seq_one_letter_code
_entity_poly.pdbx_strand_id
1 'polypeptide(L)'
;MRHLPKLLGTTPQELADLSIEGRRILIARLARLARNSAHAGKAGHWSYDPNRHLAILGALRAERTALAAQPDGARDEATGPA
;
A
#
# COMPACT_ATOMS: atom_id res chain seq x y z
N MET A 1 -11.71 9.97 -1.37
CA MET A 1 -12.18 8.84 -0.53
C MET A 1 -11.21 7.67 -0.69
N ARG A 2 -10.70 7.13 0.42
CA ARG A 2 -9.56 6.20 0.46
C ARG A 2 -10.09 4.75 0.39
N HIS A 3 -10.31 4.23 -0.81
CA HIS A 3 -10.81 2.86 -1.03
C HIS A 3 -9.71 1.78 -0.92
N LEU A 4 -8.84 1.86 0.09
CA LEU A 4 -7.76 0.89 0.29
C LEU A 4 -8.24 -0.57 0.59
N PRO A 5 -9.34 -0.83 1.32
CA PRO A 5 -9.67 -2.20 1.75
C PRO A 5 -10.02 -3.17 0.62
N LYS A 6 -10.70 -2.70 -0.44
CA LYS A 6 -11.17 -3.56 -1.54
C LYS A 6 -10.09 -3.92 -2.55
N LEU A 7 -9.00 -3.16 -2.62
CA LEU A 7 -8.00 -3.28 -3.69
C LEU A 7 -6.90 -4.30 -3.40
N LEU A 8 -6.60 -4.52 -2.12
CA LEU A 8 -5.42 -5.25 -1.69
C LEU A 8 -5.71 -6.67 -1.17
N GLY A 9 -6.96 -6.97 -0.80
CA GLY A 9 -7.23 -8.17 0.01
C GLY A 9 -6.47 -8.15 1.35
N THR A 10 -5.97 -6.99 1.76
CA THR A 10 -5.37 -6.77 3.08
C THR A 10 -6.47 -6.69 4.11
N THR A 11 -6.26 -7.38 5.23
CA THR A 11 -7.17 -7.31 6.36
C THR A 11 -7.12 -5.92 6.99
N PRO A 12 -8.22 -5.42 7.60
CA PRO A 12 -8.24 -4.14 8.31
C PRO A 12 -7.12 -3.98 9.34
N GLN A 13 -6.64 -5.09 9.92
CA GLN A 13 -5.55 -5.16 10.87
C GLN A 13 -4.20 -4.77 10.26
N GLU A 14 -3.92 -5.19 9.02
CA GLU A 14 -2.70 -4.80 8.30
C GLU A 14 -2.73 -3.32 7.86
N LEU A 15 -3.93 -2.74 7.75
CA LEU A 15 -4.12 -1.31 7.54
C LEU A 15 -4.02 -0.48 8.83
N ALA A 16 -4.21 -1.11 9.98
CA ALA A 16 -4.09 -0.48 11.30
C ALA A 16 -2.64 -0.37 11.77
N ASP A 17 -1.73 -1.15 11.19
CA ASP A 17 -0.29 -1.03 11.44
C ASP A 17 0.28 0.22 10.73
N LEU A 18 0.38 1.30 11.50
CA LEU A 18 0.96 2.57 11.08
C LEU A 18 2.47 2.66 11.36
N SER A 19 3.10 1.57 11.82
CA SER A 19 4.56 1.52 11.99
C SER A 19 5.28 1.67 10.64
N ILE A 20 6.56 2.03 10.69
CA ILE A 20 7.42 2.09 9.50
C ILE A 20 7.45 0.74 8.79
N GLU A 21 7.49 -0.36 9.54
CA GLU A 21 7.58 -1.72 8.99
C GLU A 21 6.26 -2.14 8.33
N GLY A 22 5.11 -1.89 8.97
CA GLY A 22 3.79 -2.09 8.38
C GLY A 22 3.63 -1.32 7.07
N ARG A 23 4.09 -0.06 7.04
CA ARG A 23 4.08 0.79 5.84
C ARG A 23 4.97 0.24 4.73
N ARG A 24 6.17 -0.27 5.05
CA ARG A 24 7.08 -0.92 4.07
C ARG A 24 6.44 -2.17 3.46
N ILE A 25 5.82 -3.02 4.28
CA ILE A 25 5.11 -4.22 3.83
C ILE A 25 3.95 -3.83 2.90
N LEU A 26 3.17 -2.81 3.25
CA LEU A 26 2.07 -2.29 2.44
C LEU A 26 2.57 -1.77 1.08
N ILE A 27 3.66 -1.00 1.07
CA ILE A 27 4.32 -0.51 -0.15
C ILE A 27 4.77 -1.68 -1.05
N ALA A 28 5.39 -2.70 -0.49
CA ALA A 28 5.85 -3.87 -1.24
C ALA A 28 4.69 -4.62 -1.91
N ARG A 29 3.57 -4.79 -1.20
CA ARG A 29 2.35 -5.41 -1.72
C ARG A 29 1.70 -4.59 -2.83
N LEU A 30 1.55 -3.28 -2.61
CA LEU A 30 1.04 -2.34 -3.62
C LEU A 30 1.91 -2.36 -4.89
N ALA A 31 3.24 -2.38 -4.75
CA ALA A 31 4.15 -2.47 -5.87
C ALA A 31 4.00 -3.79 -6.66
N ARG A 32 3.79 -4.92 -5.97
CA ARG A 32 3.53 -6.21 -6.62
C ARG A 32 2.20 -6.20 -7.38
N LEU A 33 1.13 -5.67 -6.79
CA LEU A 33 -0.16 -5.53 -7.43
C LEU A 33 -0.09 -4.62 -8.67
N ALA A 34 0.62 -3.49 -8.57
CA ALA A 34 0.82 -2.58 -9.70
C ALA A 34 1.52 -3.28 -10.87
N ARG A 35 2.57 -4.06 -10.60
CA ARG A 35 3.27 -4.85 -11.62
C ARG A 35 2.36 -5.87 -12.28
N ASN A 36 1.63 -6.66 -11.48
CA ASN A 36 0.69 -7.65 -12.02
C ASN A 36 -0.38 -7.00 -12.90
N SER A 37 -0.91 -5.84 -12.46
CA SER A 37 -1.87 -5.07 -13.25
C SER A 37 -1.27 -4.53 -14.55
N ALA A 38 -0.02 -4.06 -14.54
CA ALA A 38 0.69 -3.60 -15.74
C ALA A 38 0.96 -4.77 -16.72
N HIS A 39 1.33 -5.94 -16.20
CA HIS A 39 1.48 -7.16 -17.00
C HIS A 39 0.16 -7.59 -17.65
N ALA A 40 -0.95 -7.56 -16.90
CA ALA A 40 -2.29 -7.86 -17.41
C ALA A 40 -2.70 -6.88 -18.52
N GLY A 41 -2.44 -5.58 -18.33
CA GLY A 41 -2.70 -4.56 -19.36
C GLY A 41 -1.87 -4.76 -20.63
N LYS A 42 -0.58 -5.06 -20.49
CA LYS A 42 0.30 -5.36 -21.62
C LYS A 42 -0.12 -6.62 -22.38
N ALA A 43 -0.66 -7.62 -21.68
CA ALA A 43 -1.15 -8.86 -22.27
C ALA A 43 -2.57 -8.74 -22.88
N GLY A 44 -3.23 -7.57 -22.76
CA GLY A 44 -4.63 -7.42 -23.18
C GLY A 44 -5.59 -8.31 -22.39
N HIS A 45 -5.22 -8.68 -21.17
CA HIS A 45 -6.01 -9.61 -20.37
C HIS A 45 -7.34 -8.96 -19.96
N TRP A 46 -8.44 -9.69 -20.09
CA TRP A 46 -9.81 -9.20 -19.83
C TRP A 46 -10.03 -8.66 -18.41
N SER A 47 -9.19 -9.06 -17.46
CA SER A 47 -9.23 -8.60 -16.06
C SER A 47 -8.48 -7.29 -15.82
N TYR A 48 -7.88 -6.69 -16.85
CA TYR A 48 -7.21 -5.41 -16.74
C TYR A 48 -8.23 -4.28 -16.64
N ASP A 49 -8.10 -3.48 -15.59
CA ASP A 49 -8.88 -2.26 -15.40
C ASP A 49 -7.91 -1.08 -15.20
N PRO A 50 -7.86 -0.11 -16.13
CA PRO A 50 -7.04 1.09 -16.01
C PRO A 50 -7.34 1.90 -14.73
N ASN A 51 -8.60 1.96 -14.29
CA ASN A 51 -8.98 2.71 -13.09
C ASN A 51 -8.44 2.02 -11.84
N ARG A 52 -8.50 0.69 -11.81
CA ARG A 52 -7.85 -0.11 -10.77
C ARG A 52 -6.34 0.12 -10.73
N HIS A 53 -5.70 0.16 -11.89
CA HIS A 53 -4.26 0.42 -11.99
C HIS A 53 -3.90 1.80 -11.42
N LEU A 54 -4.62 2.86 -11.82
CA LEU A 54 -4.43 4.21 -11.31
C LEU A 54 -4.68 4.30 -9.79
N ALA A 55 -5.70 3.62 -9.27
CA ALA A 55 -5.97 3.59 -7.83
C ALA A 55 -4.83 2.94 -7.03
N ILE A 56 -4.24 1.84 -7.54
CA ILE A 56 -3.08 1.18 -6.92
C ILE A 56 -1.87 2.12 -6.92
N LEU A 57 -1.60 2.80 -8.04
CA LEU A 57 -0.49 3.75 -8.14
C LEU A 57 -0.68 4.96 -7.21
N GLY A 58 -1.91 5.48 -7.11
CA GLY A 58 -2.26 6.56 -6.19
C GLY A 58 -2.04 6.18 -4.73
N ALA A 59 -2.47 4.98 -4.34
CA ALA A 59 -2.23 4.43 -2.99
C ALA A 59 -0.72 4.27 -2.73
N LEU A 60 0.03 3.68 -3.67
CA LEU A 60 1.48 3.49 -3.54
C LEU A 60 2.22 4.83 -3.37
N ARG A 61 1.82 5.86 -4.12
CA ARG A 61 2.38 7.20 -3.99
C ARG A 61 2.09 7.79 -2.62
N ALA A 62 0.85 7.70 -2.14
CA ALA A 62 0.46 8.21 -0.83
C ALA A 62 1.26 7.56 0.30
N GLU A 63 1.45 6.24 0.27
CA GLU A 63 2.21 5.54 1.31
C GLU A 63 3.70 5.86 1.27
N ARG A 64 4.29 6.03 0.09
CA ARG A 64 5.69 6.50 -0.04
C ARG A 64 5.87 7.92 0.49
N THR A 65 4.93 8.81 0.20
CA THR A 65 4.96 10.18 0.75
C THR A 65 4.79 10.16 2.27
N ALA A 66 3.90 9.33 2.80
CA ALA A 66 3.72 9.18 4.24
C ALA A 66 4.98 8.63 4.93
N LEU A 67 5.64 7.64 4.31
CA LEU A 67 6.91 7.10 4.82
C LEU A 67 8.04 8.15 4.78
N ALA A 68 8.15 8.92 3.69
CA ALA A 68 9.17 9.98 3.57
C ALA A 68 8.91 11.18 4.48
N ALA A 69 7.65 11.43 4.86
CA ALA A 69 7.26 12.48 5.79
C ALA A 69 7.42 12.06 7.27
N GLN A 70 7.63 10.77 7.56
CA GLN A 70 8.01 10.33 8.89
C GLN A 70 9.51 10.60 9.08
N PRO A 71 9.90 11.52 9.99
CA PRO A 71 11.30 11.66 10.34
C PRO A 71 11.79 10.36 10.98
N ASP A 72 13.02 9.95 10.67
CA ASP A 72 13.73 8.72 11.11
C ASP A 72 13.77 8.48 12.64
N GLY A 73 13.12 9.30 13.46
CA GLY A 73 13.18 9.27 14.93
C GLY A 73 11.83 9.29 15.66
N ALA A 74 10.68 9.13 15.00
CA ALA A 74 9.40 9.11 15.70
C ALA A 74 9.06 7.72 16.28
N ARG A 75 9.86 7.33 17.27
CA ARG A 75 9.55 6.48 18.43
C ARG A 75 9.06 5.05 18.18
N ASP A 76 9.99 4.13 18.40
CA ASP A 76 9.79 2.81 19.01
C ASP A 76 9.04 2.81 20.39
N GLU A 77 8.18 3.80 20.69
CA GLU A 77 7.41 3.89 21.95
C GLU A 77 6.04 3.20 21.86
N ALA A 78 5.96 2.05 21.19
CA ALA A 78 4.78 1.17 21.24
C ALA A 78 5.07 -0.19 21.90
N THR A 79 6.18 -0.31 22.64
CA THR A 79 6.28 -1.32 23.70
C THR A 79 5.83 -0.66 24.99
N GLY A 80 4.53 -0.66 25.25
CA GLY A 80 3.98 -0.19 26.53
C GLY A 80 4.46 -1.08 27.68
N PRO A 81 4.79 -0.52 28.86
CA PRO A 81 4.92 -1.29 30.09
C PRO A 81 3.53 -1.42 30.75
N ALA A 82 3.12 -2.65 31.04
CA ALA A 82 2.21 -3.00 32.13
C ALA A 82 2.33 -4.50 32.43
#